data_AF-A0A3A1YUX0-F1
#
_entry.id   AF-A0A3A1YUX0-F1
#
_cell.length_a   1.000
_cell.length_b   1.000
_cell.length_c   1.000
_cell.angle_alpha   90.00
_cell.angle_beta   90.00
_cell.angle_gamma   90.00
#
_symmetry.space_group_name_H-M   'P 1'
#
loop_
_entity.id
_entity.type
_entity.pdbx_description
1 polymer ?
#
loop_
_entity_poly.entity_id
_entity_poly.type
_entity_poly.pdbx_seq_one_letter_code
_entity_poly.pdbx_strand_id
1 'polypeptide(L)'
;MEKARYNADDFDIVEDAVSAEEFKKIRKAATNILYTHQSKFFFKLSIPFCIAGVFMAYIFPIHIIQRMFSSIDGFMNNIGDFFLLLMIVWFIISPLVIGWWAIASRLKHDESQRFLNKHVAERAKQIRIQNRVIYERKLEEERQRQRAMSDGMLGSN
;
A
#
# COMPACT_ATOMS: atom_id res chain seq x y z
N MET A 1 2.73 19.03 -11.66
CA MET A 1 3.72 18.43 -10.73
C MET A 1 3.72 16.94 -10.96
N GLU A 2 4.75 16.43 -11.61
CA GLU A 2 4.92 15.01 -11.89
C GLU A 2 5.14 14.27 -10.57
N LYS A 3 4.24 13.36 -10.19
CA LYS A 3 4.40 12.55 -8.98
C LYS A 3 5.52 11.56 -9.27
N ALA A 4 6.71 11.80 -8.73
CA ALA A 4 7.76 10.79 -8.67
C ALA A 4 7.14 9.50 -8.10
N ARG A 5 7.10 8.45 -8.92
CA ARG A 5 6.71 7.10 -8.56
C ARG A 5 7.99 6.32 -8.41
N TYR A 6 8.26 5.79 -7.21
CA TYR A 6 9.28 4.79 -7.04
C TYR A 6 8.82 3.50 -7.75
N ASN A 7 9.68 2.92 -8.58
CA ASN A 7 9.44 1.65 -9.25
C ASN A 7 9.87 0.49 -8.36
N ALA A 8 9.33 -0.72 -8.60
CA ALA A 8 9.76 -1.92 -7.89
C ALA A 8 11.28 -2.13 -7.99
N ASP A 9 11.83 -1.87 -9.18
CA ASP A 9 13.28 -1.95 -9.45
C ASP A 9 14.13 -0.93 -8.65
N ASP A 10 13.53 0.16 -8.13
CA ASP A 10 14.24 1.09 -7.24
C ASP A 10 14.40 0.51 -5.83
N PHE A 11 13.49 -0.39 -5.43
CA PHE A 11 13.51 -1.02 -4.12
C PHE A 11 14.64 -2.03 -3.99
N ASP A 12 14.82 -2.88 -5.00
CA ASP A 12 15.86 -3.91 -5.03
C ASP A 12 17.27 -3.29 -5.01
N ILE A 13 17.48 -2.23 -5.79
CA ILE A 13 18.76 -1.49 -5.84
C ILE A 13 19.09 -0.86 -4.47
N VAL A 14 18.08 -0.43 -3.72
CA VAL A 14 18.25 0.21 -2.40
C VAL A 14 18.38 -0.83 -1.30
N GLU A 15 17.76 -2.01 -1.44
CA GLU A 15 17.93 -3.15 -0.52
C GLU A 15 19.41 -3.57 -0.46
N ASP A 16 20.05 -3.71 -1.62
CA ASP A 16 21.45 -4.13 -1.72
C ASP A 16 22.44 -3.06 -1.22
N ALA A 17 22.06 -1.79 -1.25
CA ALA A 17 22.96 -0.66 -0.96
C ALA A 17 22.85 -0.12 0.47
N VAL A 18 21.84 -0.53 1.25
CA VAL A 18 21.49 0.12 2.53
C VAL A 18 21.50 -0.90 3.67
N SER A 19 21.78 -0.44 4.90
CA SER A 19 21.80 -1.32 6.07
C SER A 19 20.42 -1.92 6.36
N ALA A 20 20.41 -3.12 6.95
CA ALA A 20 19.18 -3.84 7.27
C ALA A 20 18.20 -3.04 8.15
N GLU A 21 18.72 -2.19 9.05
CA GLU A 21 17.89 -1.34 9.91
C GLU A 21 17.21 -0.19 9.16
N GLU A 22 17.93 0.45 8.23
CA GLU A 22 17.36 1.50 7.37
C GLU A 22 16.35 0.90 6.39
N PHE A 23 16.65 -0.28 5.84
CA PHE A 23 15.72 -0.99 4.95
C PHE A 23 14.43 -1.39 5.67
N LYS A 24 14.49 -1.78 6.96
CA LYS A 24 13.30 -2.07 7.77
C LYS A 24 12.36 -0.87 7.88
N LYS A 25 12.90 0.35 7.98
CA LYS A 25 12.11 1.60 8.01
C LYS A 25 11.45 1.87 6.65
N ILE A 26 12.20 1.67 5.56
CA ILE A 26 11.70 1.80 4.19
C ILE A 26 10.58 0.78 3.91
N ARG A 27 10.77 -0.48 4.27
CA ARG A 27 9.75 -1.54 4.13
C ARG A 27 8.49 -1.22 4.94
N LYS A 28 8.62 -0.70 6.15
CA LYS A 28 7.48 -0.26 6.97
C LYS A 28 6.69 0.86 6.29
N ALA A 29 7.37 1.84 5.69
CA ALA A 29 6.72 2.93 4.95
C ALA A 29 5.98 2.41 3.69
N ALA A 30 6.59 1.48 2.93
CA ALA A 30 5.92 0.85 1.78
C ALA A 30 4.70 0.02 2.21
N THR A 31 4.80 -0.70 3.33
CA THR A 31 3.69 -1.49 3.87
C THR A 31 2.53 -0.59 4.29
N ASN A 32 2.81 0.56 4.91
CA ASN A 32 1.76 1.56 5.24
C ASN A 32 1.03 2.04 3.97
N ILE A 33 1.75 2.27 2.87
CA ILE A 33 1.13 2.65 1.60
C ILE A 33 0.22 1.55 1.06
N LEU A 34 0.64 0.29 1.13
CA LEU A 34 -0.17 -0.86 0.74
C LEU A 34 -1.45 -0.93 1.59
N TYR A 35 -1.35 -0.76 2.91
CA TYR A 35 -2.51 -0.71 3.81
C TYR A 35 -3.44 0.47 3.50
N THR A 36 -2.91 1.62 3.08
CA THR A 36 -3.76 2.74 2.63
C THR A 36 -4.52 2.38 1.35
N HIS A 37 -3.88 1.66 0.41
CA HIS A 37 -4.56 1.24 -0.80
C HIS A 37 -5.66 0.20 -0.51
N GLN A 38 -5.37 -0.77 0.37
CA GLN A 38 -6.35 -1.75 0.82
C GLN A 38 -7.51 -1.10 1.59
N SER A 39 -7.22 -0.21 2.54
CA SER A 39 -8.27 0.50 3.30
C SER A 39 -9.16 1.37 2.41
N LYS A 40 -8.62 1.98 1.34
CA LYS A 40 -9.43 2.68 0.34
C LYS A 40 -10.37 1.73 -0.42
N PHE A 41 -9.92 0.52 -0.74
CA PHE A 41 -10.76 -0.51 -1.36
C PHE A 41 -11.86 -0.97 -0.39
N PHE A 42 -11.51 -1.29 0.86
CA PHE A 42 -12.48 -1.68 1.89
C PHE A 42 -13.49 -0.57 2.19
N PHE A 43 -13.07 0.71 2.17
CA PHE A 43 -13.98 1.83 2.33
C PHE A 43 -14.99 1.96 1.18
N LYS A 44 -14.55 1.77 -0.06
CA LYS A 44 -15.48 1.74 -1.21
C LYS A 44 -16.45 0.58 -1.09
N LEU A 45 -15.98 -0.57 -0.62
CA LEU A 45 -16.81 -1.75 -0.38
C LEU A 45 -17.80 -1.50 0.76
N SER A 46 -17.46 -0.73 1.80
CA SER A 46 -18.35 -0.48 2.95
C SER A 46 -19.52 0.46 2.65
N ILE A 47 -19.42 1.31 1.61
CA ILE A 47 -20.51 2.23 1.20
C ILE A 47 -21.82 1.50 0.85
N PRO A 48 -21.84 0.49 -0.06
CA PRO A 48 -23.07 -0.25 -0.35
C PRO A 48 -23.62 -1.00 0.87
N PHE A 49 -22.77 -1.46 1.80
CA PHE A 49 -23.23 -2.03 3.07
C PHE A 49 -23.95 -0.97 3.93
N CYS A 50 -23.38 0.23 4.10
CA CYS A 50 -24.08 1.30 4.80
C CYS A 50 -25.44 1.62 4.17
N ILE A 51 -25.49 1.74 2.85
CA ILE A 51 -26.73 2.02 2.11
C ILE A 51 -27.75 0.89 2.34
N ALA A 52 -27.33 -0.36 2.17
CA ALA A 52 -28.18 -1.52 2.45
C ALA A 52 -28.68 -1.55 3.90
N GLY A 53 -27.82 -1.18 4.87
CA GLY A 53 -28.20 -1.04 6.27
C GLY A 53 -29.29 0.00 6.52
N VAL A 54 -29.16 1.18 5.91
CA VAL A 54 -30.18 2.24 6.00
C VAL A 54 -31.48 1.80 5.32
N PHE A 55 -31.41 1.17 4.15
CA PHE A 55 -32.59 0.61 3.49
C PHE A 55 -33.26 -0.48 4.31
N MET A 56 -32.50 -1.37 4.93
CA MET A 56 -33.05 -2.39 5.83
C MET A 56 -33.71 -1.74 7.05
N ALA A 57 -33.08 -0.74 7.68
CA ALA A 57 -33.68 0.00 8.79
C ALA A 57 -34.97 0.74 8.40
N TYR A 58 -35.07 1.22 7.16
CA TYR A 58 -36.23 1.94 6.63
C TYR A 58 -37.36 1.01 6.14
N ILE A 59 -37.01 -0.15 5.56
CA ILE A 59 -37.94 -1.14 5.00
C ILE A 59 -38.40 -2.17 6.04
N PHE A 60 -37.64 -2.39 7.12
CA PHE A 60 -38.03 -3.21 8.28
C PHE A 60 -38.52 -2.36 9.48
N PRO A 61 -39.51 -1.46 9.36
CA PRO A 61 -40.04 -0.82 10.55
C PRO A 61 -40.96 -1.82 11.25
N ILE A 62 -40.43 -2.72 12.08
CA ILE A 62 -41.06 -3.39 13.25
C ILE A 62 -42.30 -4.27 12.97
N HIS A 63 -43.13 -3.99 11.96
CA HIS A 63 -44.40 -4.59 11.62
C HIS A 63 -44.27 -6.00 11.06
N ILE A 64 -43.20 -6.32 10.31
CA ILE A 64 -42.99 -7.68 9.77
C ILE A 64 -42.41 -8.60 10.85
N ILE A 65 -41.50 -8.11 11.70
CA ILE A 65 -40.95 -8.90 12.81
C ILE A 65 -42.04 -9.14 13.86
N GLN A 66 -42.86 -8.12 14.21
CA GLN A 66 -44.03 -8.35 15.06
C GLN A 66 -45.08 -9.27 14.42
N ARG A 67 -45.35 -9.19 13.11
CA ARG A 67 -46.31 -10.09 12.45
C ARG A 67 -45.82 -11.51 12.22
N MET A 68 -44.52 -11.73 11.95
CA MET A 68 -43.98 -13.08 11.74
C MET A 68 -43.80 -13.83 13.05
N PHE A 69 -43.66 -13.14 14.19
CA PHE A 69 -43.27 -13.76 15.46
C PHE A 69 -44.27 -13.58 16.60
N SER A 70 -45.51 -13.12 16.34
CA SER A 70 -46.57 -12.97 17.34
C SER A 70 -47.13 -14.29 17.91
N SER A 71 -46.40 -15.41 17.78
CA SER A 71 -46.80 -16.72 18.33
C SER A 71 -45.72 -17.41 19.16
N ILE A 72 -44.57 -16.78 19.44
CA ILE A 72 -43.49 -17.36 20.25
C ILE A 72 -42.89 -16.29 21.20
N ASP A 73 -43.66 -15.91 22.21
CA ASP A 73 -43.45 -14.71 23.06
C ASP A 73 -42.37 -14.81 24.15
N GLY A 74 -41.17 -15.31 23.84
CA GLY A 74 -40.05 -15.14 24.80
C GLY A 74 -38.67 -15.50 24.25
N PHE A 75 -38.59 -16.58 23.47
CA PHE A 75 -37.34 -16.99 22.84
C PHE A 75 -37.00 -16.14 21.60
N MET A 76 -38.03 -15.67 20.88
CA MET A 76 -37.87 -14.85 19.68
C MET A 76 -37.44 -13.41 19.96
N ASN A 77 -37.81 -12.81 21.11
CA ASN A 77 -37.38 -11.45 21.44
C ASN A 77 -35.86 -11.37 21.62
N ASN A 78 -35.26 -12.30 22.38
CA ASN A 78 -33.80 -12.33 22.56
C ASN A 78 -33.04 -12.63 21.25
N ILE A 79 -33.62 -13.45 20.37
CA ILE A 79 -33.02 -13.76 19.06
C ILE A 79 -33.15 -12.56 18.11
N GLY A 80 -34.31 -11.90 18.09
CA GLY A 80 -34.54 -10.68 17.31
C GLY A 80 -33.63 -9.54 17.72
N ASP A 81 -33.47 -9.33 19.04
CA ASP A 81 -32.55 -8.33 19.59
C ASP A 81 -31.09 -8.66 19.24
N PHE A 82 -30.70 -9.94 19.25
CA PHE A 82 -29.38 -10.38 18.81
C PHE A 82 -29.13 -10.10 17.32
N PHE A 83 -30.10 -10.42 16.45
CA PHE A 83 -29.99 -10.14 15.01
C PHE A 83 -29.99 -8.64 14.71
N LEU A 84 -30.79 -7.86 15.43
CA LEU A 84 -30.79 -6.40 15.35
C LEU A 84 -29.42 -5.82 15.75
N LEU A 85 -28.87 -6.28 16.88
CA LEU A 85 -27.55 -5.87 17.35
C LEU A 85 -26.47 -6.24 16.32
N LEU A 86 -26.53 -7.46 15.77
CA LEU A 86 -25.60 -7.94 14.76
C LEU A 86 -25.69 -7.13 13.47
N MET A 87 -26.89 -6.73 13.04
CA MET A 87 -27.08 -5.81 11.92
C MET A 87 -26.51 -4.41 12.22
N ILE A 88 -26.78 -3.83 13.39
CA ILE A 88 -26.24 -2.51 13.78
C ILE A 88 -24.70 -2.55 13.76
N VAL A 89 -24.10 -3.60 14.33
CA VAL A 89 -22.63 -3.77 14.33
C VAL A 89 -22.09 -3.88 12.90
N TRP A 90 -22.70 -4.71 12.05
CA TRP A 90 -22.21 -4.94 10.69
C TRP A 90 -22.45 -3.80 9.71
N PHE A 91 -23.58 -3.10 9.81
CA PHE A 91 -24.00 -2.12 8.82
C PHE A 91 -23.78 -0.67 9.26
N ILE A 92 -23.56 -0.41 10.54
CA ILE A 92 -23.31 0.93 11.07
C ILE A 92 -21.90 1.01 11.66
N ILE A 93 -21.56 0.15 12.63
CA ILE A 93 -20.28 0.25 13.34
C ILE A 93 -19.10 -0.13 12.43
N SER A 94 -19.20 -1.26 11.71
CA SER A 94 -18.13 -1.74 10.84
C SER A 94 -17.73 -0.73 9.74
N PRO A 95 -18.67 -0.13 8.98
CA PRO A 95 -18.33 0.92 8.02
C PRO A 95 -17.72 2.18 8.64
N LEU A 96 -18.16 2.57 9.85
CA LEU A 96 -17.58 3.71 10.58
C LEU A 96 -16.12 3.45 10.94
N VAL A 97 -15.82 2.26 11.46
CA VAL A 97 -14.45 1.87 11.80
C VAL A 97 -13.58 1.79 10.54
N ILE A 98 -14.08 1.20 9.45
CA ILE A 98 -13.37 1.14 8.16
C ILE A 98 -13.12 2.55 7.62
N GLY A 99 -14.11 3.45 7.71
CA GLY A 99 -13.99 4.84 7.29
C GLY A 99 -12.94 5.61 8.08
N TRP A 100 -12.98 5.50 9.41
CA TRP A 100 -11.95 6.08 10.27
C TRP A 100 -10.55 5.58 9.93
N TRP A 101 -10.41 4.26 9.72
CA TRP A 101 -9.15 3.64 9.38
C TRP A 101 -8.63 4.07 7.99
N ALA A 102 -9.53 4.22 7.02
CA ALA A 102 -9.18 4.74 5.69
C ALA A 102 -8.71 6.21 5.74
N ILE A 103 -9.33 7.06 6.57
CA ILE A 103 -8.91 8.45 6.77
C ILE A 103 -7.54 8.50 7.45
N ALA A 104 -7.36 7.78 8.55
CA ALA A 104 -6.09 7.71 9.27
C ALA A 104 -4.95 7.17 8.39
N SER A 105 -5.24 6.16 7.55
CA SER A 105 -4.28 5.60 6.60
C SER A 105 -3.94 6.58 5.49
N ARG A 106 -4.88 7.43 5.06
CA ARG A 106 -4.64 8.47 4.05
C ARG A 106 -3.69 9.55 4.55
N LEU A 107 -3.84 9.99 5.79
CA LEU A 107 -2.91 10.95 6.41
C LEU A 107 -1.48 10.40 6.44
N LYS A 108 -1.32 9.13 6.83
CA LYS A 108 0.00 8.46 6.86
C LYS A 108 0.57 8.14 5.48
N HIS A 109 -0.26 8.06 4.45
CA HIS A 109 0.16 7.74 3.09
C HIS A 109 0.99 8.85 2.47
N ASP A 110 0.54 10.10 2.59
CA ASP A 110 1.26 11.24 2.01
C ASP A 110 2.65 11.40 2.64
N GLU A 111 2.74 11.19 3.96
CA GLU A 111 4.01 11.22 4.69
C GLU A 111 4.93 10.05 4.30
N SER A 112 4.38 8.83 4.25
CA SER A 112 5.14 7.64 3.84
C SER A 112 5.60 7.72 2.38
N GLN A 113 4.78 8.29 1.49
CA GLN A 113 5.10 8.45 0.08
C GLN A 113 6.19 9.50 -0.14
N ARG A 114 6.17 10.60 0.62
CA ARG A 114 7.27 11.58 0.63
C ARG A 114 8.57 10.98 1.16
N PHE A 115 8.49 10.18 2.24
CA PHE A 115 9.64 9.50 2.79
C PHE A 115 10.26 8.53 1.77
N LEU A 116 9.46 7.69 1.12
CA LEU A 116 9.96 6.75 0.10
C LEU A 116 10.51 7.47 -1.13
N ASN A 117 9.86 8.52 -1.63
CA ASN A 117 10.40 9.27 -2.77
C ASN A 117 11.77 9.89 -2.44
N LYS A 118 11.93 10.44 -1.24
CA LYS A 118 13.20 11.02 -0.82
C LYS A 118 14.28 9.96 -0.57
N HIS A 119 13.96 8.86 0.11
CA HIS A 119 14.97 7.90 0.53
C HIS A 119 15.21 6.75 -0.44
N VAL A 120 14.23 6.39 -1.27
CA VAL A 120 14.34 5.30 -2.25
C VAL A 120 14.64 5.86 -3.63
N ALA A 121 13.80 6.77 -4.16
CA ALA A 121 13.97 7.24 -5.55
C ALA A 121 15.24 8.09 -5.74
N GLU A 122 15.57 8.99 -4.81
CA GLU A 122 16.81 9.79 -4.91
C GLU A 122 18.06 8.92 -4.72
N ARG A 123 18.05 7.98 -3.76
CA ARG A 123 19.20 7.09 -3.54
C ARG A 123 19.39 6.11 -4.71
N ALA A 124 18.32 5.50 -5.21
CA ALA A 124 18.39 4.65 -6.39
C ALA A 124 18.94 5.41 -7.61
N LYS A 125 18.56 6.68 -7.79
CA LYS A 125 19.11 7.53 -8.85
C LYS A 125 20.61 7.79 -8.65
N GLN A 126 21.06 8.06 -7.43
CA GLN A 126 22.48 8.25 -7.13
C GLN A 126 23.29 6.96 -7.40
N ILE A 127 22.78 5.80 -6.97
CA ILE A 127 23.43 4.50 -7.20
C ILE A 127 23.51 4.18 -8.69
N ARG A 128 22.44 4.39 -9.46
CA ARG A 128 22.47 4.20 -10.92
C ARG A 128 23.51 5.08 -11.61
N ILE A 129 23.63 6.34 -11.20
CA ILE A 129 24.65 7.26 -11.73
C ILE A 129 26.05 6.76 -11.37
N GLN A 130 26.29 6.36 -10.12
CA GLN A 130 27.58 5.81 -9.70
C GLN A 130 27.95 4.54 -10.47
N ASN A 131 27.02 3.60 -10.63
CA ASN A 131 27.25 2.36 -11.38
C ASN A 131 27.56 2.64 -12.85
N ARG A 132 26.88 3.63 -13.46
CA ARG A 132 27.17 4.05 -14.83
C ARG A 132 28.57 4.64 -14.97
N VAL A 133 28.98 5.51 -14.05
CA VAL A 133 30.34 6.08 -14.05
C VAL A 133 31.41 5.00 -13.88
N ILE A 134 31.19 4.05 -12.98
CA ILE A 134 32.12 2.92 -12.76
C ILE A 134 32.22 2.06 -14.04
N TYR A 135 31.09 1.79 -14.68
CA TYR A 135 31.05 1.03 -15.93
C TYR A 135 31.79 1.74 -17.06
N GLU A 136 31.55 3.04 -17.25
CA GLU A 136 32.22 3.84 -18.28
C GLU A 136 33.74 3.89 -18.06
N ARG A 137 34.20 4.04 -16.80
CA ARG A 137 35.63 3.98 -16.46
C ARG A 137 36.26 2.61 -16.79
N LYS A 138 35.59 1.51 -16.42
CA LYS A 138 36.08 0.16 -16.75
C LYS A 138 36.18 -0.06 -18.26
N LEU A 139 35.19 0.42 -19.00
CA LEU A 139 35.17 0.32 -20.47
C LEU A 139 36.30 1.14 -21.11
N GLU A 140 36.62 2.31 -20.56
CA GLU A 140 37.76 3.12 -21.02
C GLU A 140 39.10 2.46 -20.72
N GLU A 141 39.29 1.88 -19.53
CA GLU A 141 40.50 1.11 -19.19
C GLU A 141 40.69 -0.08 -20.14
N GLU A 142 39.63 -0.81 -20.47
CA GLU A 142 39.70 -1.92 -21.45
C GLU A 142 40.08 -1.43 -22.85
N ARG A 143 39.51 -0.31 -23.31
CA ARG A 143 39.90 0.31 -24.59
C ARG A 143 41.37 0.75 -24.59
N GLN A 144 41.86 1.29 -23.47
CA GLN A 144 43.27 1.66 -23.33
C GLN A 144 44.19 0.44 -23.36
N ARG A 145 43.82 -0.65 -22.68
CA ARG A 145 44.55 -1.93 -22.75
C ARG A 145 44.62 -2.48 -24.17
N GLN A 146 43.51 -2.42 -24.91
CA GLN A 146 43.47 -2.87 -26.31
C GLN A 146 44.39 -2.03 -27.21
N ARG A 147 44.42 -0.70 -27.03
CA ARG A 147 45.34 0.19 -27.76
C ARG A 147 46.80 -0.12 -27.43
N ALA A 148 47.13 -0.27 -26.15
CA ALA A 148 48.48 -0.62 -25.71
C ALA A 148 48.96 -1.98 -26.26
N MET A 149 48.07 -2.98 -26.35
CA MET A 149 48.40 -4.27 -26.98
C MET A 149 48.60 -4.17 -28.50
N SER A 150 47.81 -3.33 -29.19
CA SER A 150 47.97 -3.08 -30.62
C SER A 150 49.29 -2.36 -30.93
N ASP A 151 49.64 -1.33 -30.16
CA ASP A 151 50.87 -0.55 -30.39
C ASP A 151 52.14 -1.35 -30.01
N GLY A 152 52.05 -2.22 -28.99
CA GLY A 152 53.15 -3.13 -28.62
C GLY A 152 53.49 -4.19 -29.67
N MET A 153 52.54 -4.58 -30.54
CA MET A 153 52.78 -5.50 -31.66
C MET A 153 53.37 -4.82 -32.91
N LEU A 154 53.23 -3.50 -33.05
CA LEU A 154 53.78 -2.75 -34.20
C LEU A 154 55.27 -2.39 -34.02
N GLY A 155 55.79 -2.40 -32.80
CA GLY A 155 57.20 -2.09 -32.50
C GLY A 155 58.15 -3.29 -32.45
N SER A 156 57.69 -4.51 -32.73
CA SER A 156 58.51 -5.74 -32.66
C SER A 156 58.87 -6.37 -34.03
N ASN A 157 58.66 -5.65 -35.13
CA ASN A 157 59.13 -6.02 -36.47
C ASN A 157 60.26 -5.08 -36.92
#